data_AF-A9A5P3-F1
#
_entry.id   AF-A9A5P3-F1
#
_cell.length_a   1.000
_cell.length_b   1.000
_cell.length_c   1.000
_cell.angle_alpha   90.00
_cell.angle_beta   90.00
_cell.angle_gamma   90.00
#
_symmetry.space_group_name_H-M   'P 1'
#
loop_
_entity.id
_entity.type
_entity.pdbx_description
1 polymer ?
#
loop_
_entity_poly.entity_id
_entity_poly.type
_entity_poly.pdbx_seq_one_letter_code
_entity_poly.pdbx_strand_id
1 'polypeptide(L)'
;MESRHILFSIIKKPKTTQEISKELKIPMSSVYKKIHSLKECSLILEKSDFAKTGHVNRLYQSLIRDVKISIKEFEPKITFSKNTSIKNE
;
A
#
# COMPACT_ATOMS: atom_id res chain seq x y z
N MET A 1 6.60 -10.27 -6.30
CA MET A 1 5.19 -10.70 -6.41
C MET A 1 4.35 -10.18 -5.24
N GLU A 2 4.66 -10.53 -3.99
CA GLU A 2 3.86 -10.15 -2.81
C GLU A 2 3.70 -8.63 -2.60
N SER A 3 4.76 -7.83 -2.71
CA SER A 3 4.67 -6.37 -2.51
C SER A 3 3.67 -5.71 -3.45
N ARG A 4 3.59 -6.19 -4.70
CA ARG A 4 2.63 -5.69 -5.70
C ARG A 4 1.19 -6.02 -5.28
N HIS A 5 0.94 -7.25 -4.82
CA HIS A 5 -0.37 -7.65 -4.33
C HIS A 5 -0.80 -6.83 -3.11
N ILE A 6 0.13 -6.61 -2.16
CA ILE A 6 -0.12 -5.77 -0.99
C ILE A 6 -0.47 -4.34 -1.44
N LEU A 7 0.37 -3.71 -2.27
CA LEU A 7 0.16 -2.34 -2.75
C LEU A 7 -1.21 -2.18 -3.43
N PHE A 8 -1.59 -3.12 -4.29
CA PHE A 8 -2.87 -3.09 -4.99
C PHE A 8 -4.07 -3.35 -4.08
N SER A 9 -3.93 -4.23 -3.08
CA SER A 9 -4.99 -4.51 -2.12
C SER A 9 -5.39 -3.28 -1.31
N ILE A 10 -4.49 -2.28 -1.16
CA ILE A 10 -4.71 -1.07 -0.36
C ILE A 10 -4.88 0.21 -1.21
N ILE A 11 -5.16 0.10 -2.52
CA ILE A 11 -5.44 1.28 -3.35
C ILE A 11 -6.79 1.90 -2.97
N LYS A 12 -7.86 1.10 -2.94
CA LYS A 12 -9.24 1.59 -2.80
C LYS A 12 -9.63 1.90 -1.36
N LYS A 13 -9.08 1.14 -0.40
CA LYS A 13 -9.41 1.23 1.02
C LYS A 13 -8.14 1.00 1.86
N PRO A 14 -7.89 1.80 2.90
CA PRO A 14 -6.85 1.50 3.89
C PRO A 14 -7.11 0.16 4.56
N LYS A 15 -6.05 -0.59 4.85
CA LYS A 15 -6.14 -1.88 5.56
C LYS A 15 -5.06 -2.01 6.62
N THR A 16 -5.38 -2.73 7.68
CA THR A 16 -4.43 -3.20 8.68
C THR A 16 -3.57 -4.34 8.12
N THR A 17 -2.43 -4.59 8.74
CA THR A 17 -1.59 -5.76 8.41
C THR A 17 -2.41 -7.05 8.46
N GLN A 18 -3.28 -7.20 9.47
CA GLN A 18 -4.10 -8.40 9.68
C GLN A 18 -5.11 -8.61 8.54
N GLU A 19 -5.79 -7.55 8.11
CA GLU A 19 -6.70 -7.61 6.95
C GLU A 19 -5.94 -8.02 5.68
N ILE A 20 -4.78 -7.43 5.42
CA ILE A 20 -3.93 -7.73 4.25
C ILE A 20 -3.50 -9.20 4.26
N SER A 21 -3.06 -9.71 5.41
CA SER A 21 -2.62 -11.09 5.57
C SER A 21 -3.75 -12.08 5.34
N LYS A 22 -4.92 -11.84 5.91
CA LYS A 22 -6.09 -12.69 5.74
C LYS A 22 -6.58 -12.71 4.29
N GLU A 23 -6.64 -11.54 3.65
CA GLU A 23 -7.11 -11.41 2.27
C GLU A 23 -6.16 -12.04 1.26
N LEU A 24 -4.85 -11.78 1.38
CA LEU A 24 -3.85 -12.25 0.42
C LEU A 24 -3.27 -13.62 0.78
N LYS A 25 -3.65 -14.20 1.93
CA LYS A 25 -3.10 -15.45 2.49
C LYS A 25 -1.58 -15.42 2.62
N ILE A 26 -1.03 -14.27 3.00
CA ILE A 26 0.41 -14.05 3.22
C ILE A 26 0.67 -14.08 4.73
N PRO A 27 1.70 -14.79 5.23
CA PRO A 27 2.04 -14.78 6.66
C PRO A 27 2.27 -13.37 7.21
N MET A 28 1.87 -13.14 8.47
CA MET A 28 1.97 -11.82 9.10
C MET A 28 3.36 -11.21 9.02
N SER A 29 4.39 -12.01 9.30
CA SER A 29 5.79 -11.59 9.24
C SER A 29 6.20 -11.11 7.85
N SER A 30 5.74 -11.78 6.79
CA SER A 30 5.97 -11.37 5.41
C SER A 30 5.25 -10.06 5.08
N VAL A 31 4.00 -9.89 5.52
CA VAL A 31 3.28 -8.62 5.32
C VAL A 31 4.01 -7.46 5.99
N TYR A 32 4.45 -7.61 7.24
CA TYR A 32 5.25 -6.59 7.94
C TYR A 32 6.52 -6.22 7.17
N LYS A 33 7.30 -7.22 6.72
CA LYS A 33 8.52 -6.99 5.93
C LYS A 33 8.22 -6.23 4.64
N LYS A 34 7.16 -6.60 3.92
CA LYS A 34 6.80 -5.94 2.64
C LYS A 34 6.25 -4.54 2.85
N ILE A 35 5.42 -4.31 3.87
CA ILE A 35 4.94 -2.98 4.25
C ILE A 35 6.11 -2.07 4.60
N HIS A 36 7.07 -2.56 5.39
CA HIS A 36 8.29 -1.81 5.70
C HIS A 36 9.01 -1.38 4.41
N SER A 37 9.30 -2.31 3.49
CA SER A 37 9.93 -1.96 2.22
C SER A 37 9.12 -0.95 1.39
N LEU A 38 7.79 -1.06 1.37
CA LEU A 38 6.93 -0.12 0.65
C LEU A 38 6.92 1.28 1.28
N LYS A 39 7.06 1.38 2.62
CA LYS A 39 7.22 2.66 3.34
C LYS A 39 8.55 3.32 3.02
N GLU A 40 9.64 2.54 3.03
CA GLU A 40 10.98 3.05 2.66
C GLU A 40 10.99 3.63 1.24
N CYS A 41 10.22 3.05 0.32
CA CYS A 41 10.05 3.57 -1.03
C CYS A 41 9.02 4.71 -1.15
N SER A 42 8.45 5.21 -0.05
CA SER A 42 7.39 6.23 -0.04
C SER A 42 6.19 5.89 -0.94
N LEU A 43 5.85 4.60 -1.06
CA LEU A 43 4.75 4.13 -1.92
C LEU A 43 3.43 3.92 -1.16
N ILE A 44 3.48 3.98 0.17
CA ILE A 44 2.31 3.81 1.03
C ILE A 44 2.30 4.87 2.13
N LEU A 45 1.09 5.23 2.55
CA LEU A 45 0.83 6.06 3.71
C LEU A 45 0.44 5.16 4.89
N GLU A 46 1.03 5.39 6.05
CA GLU A 46 0.60 4.80 7.33
C GLU A 46 -0.22 5.84 8.10
N LYS A 47 -1.40 5.45 8.57
CA LYS A 47 -2.24 6.23 9.47
C LYS A 47 -2.49 5.46 10.75
N SER A 48 -2.50 6.15 11.87
CA SER A 48 -2.89 5.57 13.15
C SER A 48 -4.37 5.85 13.37
N ASP A 49 -5.16 4.80 13.56
CA ASP A 49 -6.55 4.89 13.99
C ASP A 49 -6.64 4.40 15.43
N PHE A 50 -7.18 5.23 16.31
CA PHE A 50 -7.37 4.87 17.71
C PHE A 50 -8.62 4.02 17.83
N ALA A 51 -8.44 2.72 18.00
CA ALA A 51 -9.58 1.86 18.27
C ALA A 51 -10.22 2.28 19.59
N LYS A 52 -11.56 2.18 19.67
CA LYS A 52 -12.34 2.45 20.90
C LYS A 52 -11.89 1.58 22.09
N THR A 53 -11.11 0.53 21.84
CA THR A 53 -10.54 -0.40 22.82
C THR A 53 -9.18 0.05 23.39
N GLY A 54 -8.66 1.22 22.98
CA GLY A 54 -7.36 1.74 23.44
C GLY A 54 -6.14 1.21 22.70
N HIS A 55 -6.32 0.31 21.72
CA HIS A 55 -5.23 -0.17 20.86
C HIS A 55 -5.09 0.71 19.61
N VAL A 56 -3.86 1.08 19.28
CA VAL A 56 -3.55 1.82 18.04
C VAL A 56 -3.53 0.84 16.87
N ASN A 57 -4.49 0.98 15.96
CA ASN A 57 -4.50 0.22 14.72
C ASN A 57 -3.81 1.03 13.61
N ARG A 58 -2.74 0.47 13.07
CA ARG A 58 -2.06 1.05 11.90
C ARG A 58 -2.78 0.62 10.64
N LEU A 59 -3.26 1.62 9.88
CA LEU A 59 -3.89 1.46 8.58
C LEU A 59 -2.92 1.90 7.49
N TYR A 60 -2.86 1.12 6.42
CA TYR A 60 -1.97 1.33 5.29
C TYR A 60 -2.78 1.59 4.02
N GLN A 61 -2.44 2.64 3.27
CA GLN A 61 -3.07 2.98 1.99
C GLN A 61 -2.00 3.27 0.94
N SER A 62 -2.21 2.82 -0.30
CA SER A 62 -1.26 3.10 -1.39
C SER A 62 -1.25 4.59 -1.75
N LEU A 63 -0.07 5.18 -1.92
CA LEU A 63 0.11 6.53 -2.46
C LEU A 63 -0.03 6.58 -3.99
N ILE A 64 0.04 5.43 -4.66
CA ILE A 64 -0.09 5.29 -6.11
C ILE A 64 -1.44 4.65 -6.44
N ARG A 65 -2.16 5.22 -7.41
CA ARG A 65 -3.40 4.63 -7.93
C ARG A 65 -3.15 3.72 -9.13
N ASP A 66 -2.27 4.14 -10.02
CA ASP A 66 -2.00 3.46 -11.29
C ASP A 66 -0.56 3.75 -11.73
N VAL A 67 0.02 2.80 -12.48
CA VAL A 67 1.35 2.91 -13.09
C VAL A 67 1.21 2.69 -14.58
N LYS A 68 1.58 3.70 -15.37
CA LYS A 68 1.70 3.58 -16.82
C LYS A 68 3.17 3.37 -17.19
N ILE A 69 3.45 2.26 -17.87
CA ILE A 69 4.75 1.97 -18.48
C ILE A 69 4.57 2.17 -19.98
N SER A 70 5.35 3.06 -20.58
CA SER A 70 5.39 3.26 -22.02
C SER A 70 6.81 3.13 -22.51
N ILE A 71 7.02 2.38 -23.59
CA ILE A 71 8.30 2.30 -24.29
C ILE A 71 8.07 2.94 -25.65
N LYS A 72 8.68 4.10 -25.89
CA LYS A 72 8.72 4.74 -27.21
C LYS A 72 10.18 4.89 -27.60
N GLU A 73 10.52 4.49 -28.82
CA GLU A 73 11.88 4.66 -29.37
C GLU A 73 12.97 4.09 -28.45
N PHE A 74 12.70 2.93 -27.83
CA PHE A 74 13.58 2.28 -26.84
C PHE A 74 13.82 3.06 -25.54
N GLU A 75 13.09 4.16 -25.30
CA GLU A 75 13.09 4.88 -24.03
C GLU A 75 11.94 4.42 -23.13
N PRO A 76 12.24 3.74 -22.00
CA PRO A 76 11.21 3.37 -21.04
C PRO A 76 10.84 4.59 -20.19
N LYS A 77 9.56 4.96 -20.21
CA LYS A 77 8.98 5.96 -19.31
C LYS A 77 7.99 5.31 -18.37
N ILE A 78 8.19 5.53 -17.07
CA ILE A 78 7.30 5.08 -16.01
C ILE A 78 6.62 6.31 -15.43
N THR A 79 5.29 6.32 -15.42
CA THR A 79 4.50 7.41 -14.84
C THR A 79 3.59 6.85 -13.75
N PHE A 80 3.67 7.45 -12.57
CA PHE A 80 2.84 7.11 -11.43
C PHE A 80 1.71 8.13 -11.31
N SER A 81 0.48 7.67 -11.10
CA SER A 81 -0.63 8.55 -10.73
C SER A 81 -0.86 8.52 -9.23
N LYS A 82 -1.03 9.69 -8.62
CA LYS A 82 -1.30 9.83 -7.18
C LYS A 82 -2.65 9.21 -6.81
N ASN A 83 -2.72 8.57 -5.65
CA ASN A 83 -3.96 8.07 -5.11
C ASN A 83 -4.85 9.19 -4.56
N THR A 84 -5.91 9.52 -5.30
CA THR A 84 -6.89 10.55 -4.94
C THR A 84 -7.93 10.07 -3.92
N SER A 85 -7.96 8.77 -3.58
CA SER A 85 -8.86 8.22 -2.55
C SER A 85 -8.33 8.42 -1.12
N ILE A 86 -7.11 8.94 -0.98
CA ILE A 86 -6.54 9.29 0.32
C ILE A 86 -7.25 10.55 0.78
N LYS A 87 -8.13 10.41 1.77
CA LYS A 87 -8.68 11.55 2.50
C LYS A 87 -7.54 12.12 3.35
N ASN A 88 -7.08 13.32 3.06
CA ASN A 88 -6.25 14.06 4.01
C ASN A 88 -7.24 14.68 5.01
N GLU A 89 -7.21 14.20 6.24
CA GLU A 89 -7.75 14.96 7.37
C GLU A 89 -6.68 15.96 7.80
#